data_AF-A0A9P9P5M1-F1
#
_entry.id   AF-A0A9P9P5M1-F1
#
_cell.length_a   1.000
_cell.length_b   1.000
_cell.length_c   1.000
_cell.angle_alpha   90.00
_cell.angle_beta   90.00
_cell.angle_gamma   90.00
#
_symmetry.space_group_name_H-M   'P 1'
#
loop_
_entity.id
_entity.type
_entity.pdbx_description
1 polymer ?
#
loop_
_entity_poly.entity_id
_entity_poly.type
_entity_poly.pdbx_seq_one_letter_code
_entity_poly.pdbx_strand_id
1 'polypeptide(L)'
;MESAVGVAGLAFALPGVIDLLVKYGQWIWDRIQTFKDAKGVWKKLGQFGYSLTQGEFHDMLMAANSFYSEEGCDPGMKISLKLHILKLKAYTELTKTFMENQDPEHPGGRFWFSISGERRAKELNKALQNDKQNLTELLTINDIKTRRVPSQLLLTTKRFARYESAEYEVVPSTNNLFVTSGDYRDDPFEGPYQETTVILERSNNNVPMLEEELKEIAGFLHYRLRSPNTLSKGILPCLGYRMSPAPELIFSLPKETENPTMLQSIIAKDNGVPSIALDDRFRLARRLCEAVLRVHAAGLVHKNIRPNTIMILQPVEKADEAPKLFDDVYLTNWRLLREVSGPTMKSGGIQWTEDIYRHPGRQGDHIQERYNVGHDIYSLGACLLEIGLWDVLVKISPDNDQPQVSELFRSAAKVDDQSDPEAALRAKISRPTDVKNILLELAQEKLPQKMGRGYSRLVVACLKGLDNPSGFGDNVNLVKMNKVEQGVVFEELVLSYFTDALT
;
A
#
# COMPACT_ATOMS: atom_id res chain seq x y z
N MET A 1 19.67 -25.81 28.39
CA MET A 1 19.08 -27.14 28.13
C MET A 1 17.64 -26.90 27.71
N GLU A 2 17.39 -26.41 26.50
CA GLU A 2 17.32 -27.22 25.27
C GLU A 2 16.51 -28.51 25.49
N SER A 3 15.20 -28.43 25.22
CA SER A 3 14.45 -29.58 24.75
C SER A 3 13.92 -29.23 23.37
N ALA A 4 14.80 -29.39 22.38
CA ALA A 4 14.44 -29.50 20.99
C ALA A 4 13.44 -30.66 20.84
N VAL A 5 12.16 -30.33 20.64
CA VAL A 5 11.19 -31.32 20.18
C VAL A 5 11.49 -31.55 18.70
N GLY A 6 12.11 -32.71 18.43
CA GLY A 6 12.54 -33.12 17.11
C GLY A 6 11.39 -33.14 16.12
N VAL A 7 11.46 -32.24 15.14
CA VAL A 7 10.69 -32.36 13.89
C VAL A 7 11.40 -33.43 13.05
N ALA A 8 11.08 -34.69 13.30
CA ALA A 8 11.56 -35.80 12.50
C ALA A 8 10.88 -35.80 11.12
N GLY A 9 11.60 -35.23 10.14
CA GLY A 9 11.83 -35.79 8.81
C GLY A 9 10.70 -36.56 8.12
N LEU A 10 9.73 -35.84 7.57
CA LEU A 10 9.08 -36.19 6.30
C LEU A 10 8.81 -34.86 5.59
N ALA A 11 9.62 -34.54 4.57
CA ALA A 11 9.35 -33.39 3.71
C ALA A 11 8.15 -33.74 2.83
N PHE A 12 6.93 -33.63 3.38
CA PHE A 12 5.71 -33.86 2.63
C PHE A 12 5.66 -32.90 1.43
N ALA A 13 5.33 -33.45 0.26
CA ALA A 13 4.89 -32.64 -0.86
C ALA A 13 3.60 -31.89 -0.45
N LEU A 14 3.40 -30.69 -0.99
CA LEU A 14 2.28 -29.83 -0.61
C LEU A 14 0.90 -30.52 -0.68
N PRO A 15 0.59 -31.37 -1.68
CA PRO A 15 -0.65 -32.15 -1.70
C PRO A 15 -0.86 -32.99 -0.42
N GLY A 16 0.17 -33.70 0.04
CA GLY A 16 0.08 -34.53 1.24
C GLY A 16 -0.10 -33.71 2.53
N VAL A 17 0.37 -32.46 2.56
CA VAL A 17 0.12 -31.54 3.68
C VAL A 17 -1.35 -31.09 3.69
N ILE A 18 -1.92 -30.84 2.51
CA ILE A 18 -3.33 -30.45 2.36
C ILE A 18 -4.25 -31.61 2.75
N ASP A 19 -3.94 -32.84 2.37
CA ASP A 19 -4.69 -34.02 2.79
C ASP A 19 -4.73 -34.17 4.32
N LEU A 20 -3.61 -33.89 5.00
CA LEU A 20 -3.54 -33.87 6.47
C LEU A 20 -4.38 -32.74 7.07
N LEU A 21 -4.37 -31.55 6.46
CA LEU A 21 -5.22 -30.43 6.89
C LEU A 21 -6.70 -30.78 6.81
N VAL A 22 -7.15 -31.36 5.69
CA VAL A 22 -8.53 -31.82 5.51
C VAL A 22 -8.87 -32.87 6.55
N LYS A 23 -8.01 -33.89 6.74
CA LYS A 23 -8.21 -34.94 7.73
C LYS A 23 -8.32 -34.39 9.16
N TYR A 24 -7.46 -33.45 9.53
CA TYR A 24 -7.48 -32.85 10.87
C TYR A 24 -8.67 -31.91 11.05
N GLY A 25 -9.05 -31.15 10.01
CA GLY A 25 -10.23 -30.30 9.99
C GLY A 25 -11.52 -31.10 10.19
N GLN A 26 -11.66 -32.23 9.48
CA GLN A 26 -12.78 -33.15 9.63
C GLN A 26 -12.86 -33.69 11.06
N TRP A 27 -11.73 -34.13 11.62
CA TRP A 27 -11.68 -34.61 12.99
C TRP A 27 -12.12 -33.52 14.00
N ILE A 28 -11.65 -32.28 13.85
CA ILE A 28 -12.04 -31.15 14.71
C ILE A 28 -13.55 -30.88 14.61
N TRP A 29 -14.08 -30.90 13.39
CA TRP A 29 -15.51 -30.71 13.14
C TRP A 29 -16.36 -31.79 13.84
N ASP A 30 -16.02 -33.06 13.62
CA ASP A 30 -16.73 -34.21 14.20
C ASP A 30 -16.65 -34.18 15.73
N ARG A 31 -15.46 -33.86 16.27
CA ARG A 31 -15.25 -33.77 17.72
C ARG A 31 -16.15 -32.70 18.34
N ILE A 32 -16.32 -31.54 17.71
CA ILE A 32 -17.17 -30.46 18.25
C ILE A 32 -18.64 -30.83 18.27
N GLN A 33 -19.11 -31.69 17.35
CA GLN A 33 -20.49 -32.17 17.38
C GLN A 33 -20.80 -33.02 18.62
N THR A 34 -19.77 -33.60 19.26
CA THR A 34 -19.94 -34.35 20.51
C THR A 34 -20.11 -33.47 21.75
N PHE A 35 -19.87 -32.16 21.64
CA PHE A 35 -19.95 -31.24 22.78
C PHE A 35 -21.39 -30.71 22.94
N LYS A 36 -22.08 -31.14 24.00
CA LYS A 36 -23.36 -30.54 24.39
C LYS A 36 -23.14 -29.05 24.70
N ASP A 37 -23.89 -28.17 24.03
CA ASP A 37 -23.85 -26.70 24.20
C ASP A 37 -22.59 -25.95 23.75
N ALA A 38 -21.88 -26.43 22.72
CA ALA A 38 -20.74 -25.69 22.14
C ALA A 38 -21.11 -24.25 21.72
N LYS A 39 -20.54 -23.24 22.40
CA LYS A 39 -20.77 -21.82 22.16
C LYS A 39 -19.44 -21.06 22.00
N GLY A 40 -19.52 -19.85 21.46
CA GLY A 40 -18.38 -18.93 21.36
C GLY A 40 -17.23 -19.51 20.53
N VAL A 41 -16.04 -19.58 21.13
CA VAL A 41 -14.81 -19.99 20.44
C VAL A 41 -14.84 -21.44 19.94
N TRP A 42 -15.50 -22.35 20.66
CA TRP A 42 -15.60 -23.76 20.26
C TRP A 42 -16.36 -23.92 18.96
N LYS A 43 -17.50 -23.21 18.81
CA LYS A 43 -18.25 -23.19 17.55
C LYS A 43 -17.41 -22.64 16.40
N LYS A 44 -16.61 -21.60 16.64
CA LYS A 44 -15.71 -21.01 15.63
C LYS A 44 -14.61 -21.98 15.17
N LEU A 45 -14.01 -22.73 16.09
CA LEU A 45 -13.06 -23.79 15.75
C LEU A 45 -13.71 -24.90 14.91
N GLY A 46 -14.96 -25.23 15.20
CA GLY A 46 -15.72 -26.23 14.42
C GLY A 46 -16.00 -25.73 13.02
N GLN A 47 -16.50 -24.50 12.88
CA GLN A 47 -16.69 -23.86 11.59
C GLN A 47 -15.38 -23.77 10.79
N PHE A 48 -14.26 -23.50 11.45
CA PHE A 48 -12.95 -23.53 10.81
C PHE A 48 -12.59 -24.93 10.32
N GLY A 49 -12.72 -25.95 11.18
CA GLY A 49 -12.49 -27.36 10.83
C GLY A 49 -13.34 -27.81 9.64
N TYR A 50 -14.63 -27.45 9.62
CA TYR A 50 -15.52 -27.68 8.49
C TYR A 50 -15.05 -26.97 7.22
N SER A 51 -14.62 -25.71 7.33
CA SER A 51 -14.17 -24.94 6.17
C SER A 51 -12.88 -25.50 5.52
N LEU A 52 -12.06 -26.23 6.28
CA LEU A 52 -10.89 -26.93 5.73
C LEU A 52 -11.30 -28.14 4.86
N THR A 53 -12.45 -28.74 5.13
CA THR A 53 -12.92 -29.93 4.41
C THR A 53 -13.77 -29.60 3.21
N GLN A 54 -14.49 -28.48 3.24
CA GLN A 54 -15.38 -28.05 2.17
C GLN A 54 -15.70 -26.55 2.21
N GLY A 55 -16.15 -26.01 1.08
CA GLY A 55 -16.46 -24.59 0.90
C GLY A 55 -15.23 -23.74 0.61
N GLU A 56 -15.39 -22.42 0.74
CA GLU A 56 -14.44 -21.42 0.21
C GLU A 56 -12.98 -21.65 0.64
N PHE A 57 -12.73 -22.08 1.89
CA PHE A 57 -11.37 -22.26 2.37
C PHE A 57 -10.73 -23.56 1.87
N HIS A 58 -11.53 -24.61 1.65
CA HIS A 58 -11.08 -25.82 0.98
C HIS A 58 -10.74 -25.54 -0.49
N ASP A 59 -11.62 -24.82 -1.20
CA ASP A 59 -11.39 -24.42 -2.59
C ASP A 59 -10.10 -23.59 -2.74
N MET A 60 -9.84 -22.72 -1.75
CA MET A 60 -8.62 -21.94 -1.65
C MET A 60 -7.37 -22.80 -1.47
N LEU A 61 -7.40 -23.83 -0.62
CA LEU A 61 -6.28 -24.78 -0.48
C LEU A 61 -6.03 -25.55 -1.78
N MET A 62 -7.08 -25.94 -2.49
CA MET A 62 -6.97 -26.60 -3.79
C MET A 62 -6.39 -25.69 -4.86
N ALA A 63 -6.79 -24.41 -4.88
CA ALA A 63 -6.19 -23.40 -5.73
C ALA A 63 -4.70 -23.23 -5.43
N ALA A 64 -4.32 -23.14 -4.15
CA ALA A 64 -2.92 -23.07 -3.73
C ALA A 64 -2.08 -24.26 -4.21
N ASN A 65 -2.67 -25.46 -4.16
CA ASN A 65 -2.01 -26.69 -4.63
C ASN A 65 -1.79 -26.68 -6.15
N SER A 66 -2.82 -26.27 -6.91
CA SER A 66 -2.74 -26.12 -8.35
C SER A 66 -1.62 -25.14 -8.73
N PHE A 67 -1.56 -23.98 -8.06
CA PHE A 67 -0.54 -22.97 -8.31
C PHE A 67 0.88 -23.43 -7.94
N TYR A 68 1.03 -24.10 -6.80
CA TYR A 68 2.33 -24.64 -6.40
C TYR A 68 2.90 -25.59 -7.44
N SER A 69 2.01 -26.33 -8.12
CA SER A 69 2.33 -27.34 -9.13
C SER A 69 2.53 -26.75 -10.54
N GLU A 70 2.20 -25.48 -10.78
CA GLU A 70 2.29 -24.82 -12.09
C GLU A 70 3.73 -24.50 -12.50
N GLU A 71 4.06 -24.69 -13.77
CA GLU A 71 5.35 -24.32 -14.38
C GLU A 71 5.42 -22.80 -14.59
N GLY A 72 6.51 -22.15 -14.14
CA GLY A 72 6.71 -20.70 -14.28
C GLY A 72 6.26 -19.83 -13.09
N CYS A 73 5.69 -20.42 -12.03
CA CYS A 73 5.37 -19.69 -10.80
C CYS A 73 6.65 -19.23 -10.06
N ASP A 74 6.63 -17.99 -9.57
CA ASP A 74 7.75 -17.33 -8.88
C ASP A 74 8.28 -18.19 -7.70
N PRO A 75 9.59 -18.50 -7.65
CA PRO A 75 10.17 -19.35 -6.61
C PRO A 75 9.95 -18.82 -5.19
N GLY A 76 10.00 -17.50 -4.99
CA GLY A 76 9.73 -16.87 -3.70
C GLY A 76 8.28 -17.08 -3.26
N MET A 77 7.34 -16.98 -4.20
CA MET A 77 5.92 -17.26 -3.94
C MET A 77 5.65 -18.72 -3.59
N LYS A 78 6.30 -19.68 -4.28
CA LYS A 78 6.22 -21.10 -3.93
C LYS A 78 6.70 -21.37 -2.51
N ILE A 79 7.78 -20.70 -2.10
CA ILE A 79 8.30 -20.78 -0.73
C ILE A 79 7.27 -20.21 0.27
N SER A 80 6.73 -19.01 0.00
CA SER A 80 5.75 -18.36 0.88
C SER A 80 4.46 -19.17 1.04
N LEU A 81 3.90 -19.72 -0.04
CA LEU A 81 2.72 -20.60 0.00
C LEU A 81 2.99 -21.86 0.82
N LYS A 82 4.13 -22.52 0.57
CA LYS A 82 4.53 -23.72 1.32
C LYS A 82 4.68 -23.42 2.81
N LEU A 83 5.34 -22.31 3.17
CA LEU A 83 5.53 -21.91 4.57
C LEU A 83 4.19 -21.67 5.28
N HIS A 84 3.26 -20.95 4.64
CA HIS A 84 1.95 -20.65 5.25
C HIS A 84 1.07 -21.90 5.38
N ILE A 85 1.06 -22.79 4.39
CA ILE A 85 0.31 -24.05 4.45
C ILE A 85 0.89 -24.98 5.54
N LEU A 86 2.23 -25.05 5.68
CA LEU A 86 2.87 -25.79 6.77
C LEU A 86 2.53 -25.21 8.15
N LYS A 87 2.51 -23.89 8.27
CA LYS A 87 2.14 -23.19 9.51
C LYS A 87 0.68 -23.44 9.88
N LEU A 88 -0.23 -23.36 8.90
CA LEU A 88 -1.64 -23.71 9.05
C LEU A 88 -1.80 -25.17 9.52
N LYS A 89 -1.04 -26.11 8.93
CA LYS A 89 -1.01 -27.52 9.36
C LYS A 89 -0.59 -27.66 10.81
N ALA A 90 0.48 -26.97 11.21
CA ALA A 90 0.98 -27.01 12.58
C ALA A 90 -0.09 -26.52 13.58
N TYR A 91 -0.76 -25.39 13.33
CA TYR A 91 -1.82 -24.90 14.22
C TYR A 91 -3.07 -25.77 14.23
N THR A 92 -3.42 -26.39 13.09
CA THR A 92 -4.54 -27.33 13.01
C THR A 92 -4.25 -28.59 13.82
N GLU A 93 -3.03 -29.11 13.71
CA GLU A 93 -2.57 -30.27 14.50
C GLU A 93 -2.47 -29.97 16.00
N LEU A 94 -1.98 -28.78 16.37
CA LEU A 94 -1.99 -28.31 17.75
C LEU A 94 -3.42 -28.20 18.30
N THR A 95 -4.36 -27.72 17.49
CA THR A 95 -5.77 -27.63 17.86
C THR A 95 -6.37 -29.02 18.05
N LYS A 96 -6.13 -29.94 17.12
CA LYS A 96 -6.54 -31.35 17.24
C LYS A 96 -5.96 -31.98 18.51
N THR A 97 -4.65 -31.88 18.74
CA THR A 97 -3.97 -32.46 19.91
C THR A 97 -4.48 -31.87 21.21
N PHE A 98 -4.68 -30.55 21.25
CA PHE A 98 -5.30 -29.86 22.39
C PHE A 98 -6.70 -30.41 22.67
N MET A 99 -7.48 -30.69 21.62
CA MET A 99 -8.83 -31.24 21.69
C MET A 99 -8.90 -32.76 21.98
N GLU A 100 -7.85 -33.52 21.68
CA GLU A 100 -7.70 -34.94 22.04
C GLU A 100 -7.31 -35.11 23.51
N ASN A 101 -6.38 -34.27 23.98
CA ASN A 101 -5.81 -34.35 25.32
C ASN A 101 -6.78 -33.97 26.43
N GLN A 102 -8.01 -33.63 26.09
CA GLN A 102 -9.04 -33.58 27.10
C GLN A 102 -10.22 -34.44 26.67
N ASP A 103 -10.76 -35.17 27.63
CA ASP A 103 -11.58 -36.34 27.38
C ASP A 103 -12.92 -36.11 28.05
N PRO A 104 -14.04 -36.09 27.32
CA PRO A 104 -15.37 -35.99 27.91
C PRO A 104 -15.78 -37.24 28.71
N GLU A 105 -15.09 -38.38 28.57
CA GLU A 105 -15.40 -39.63 29.30
C GLU A 105 -14.62 -39.81 30.61
N HIS A 106 -13.66 -38.93 30.92
CA HIS A 106 -12.94 -38.96 32.20
C HIS A 106 -13.59 -38.03 33.25
N PRO A 107 -13.55 -38.35 34.56
CA PRO A 107 -14.28 -37.63 35.63
C PRO A 107 -13.80 -36.18 35.91
N GLY A 108 -12.94 -35.63 35.05
CA GLY A 108 -12.52 -34.22 35.02
C GLY A 108 -13.10 -33.42 33.84
N GLY A 109 -13.98 -34.02 33.02
CA GLY A 109 -14.53 -33.53 31.74
C GLY A 109 -15.34 -32.22 31.74
N ARG A 110 -15.18 -31.36 32.75
CA ARG A 110 -15.68 -29.96 32.75
C ARG A 110 -14.57 -28.93 32.46
N PHE A 111 -13.33 -29.36 32.21
CA PHE A 111 -12.19 -28.45 32.08
C PHE A 111 -12.12 -27.70 30.73
N TRP A 112 -12.89 -28.10 29.72
CA TRP A 112 -12.96 -27.40 28.42
C TRP A 112 -13.62 -26.02 28.50
N PHE A 113 -14.57 -25.85 29.42
CA PHE A 113 -15.13 -24.55 29.76
C PHE A 113 -14.37 -23.85 30.90
N SER A 114 -13.20 -24.38 31.29
CA SER A 114 -12.32 -23.63 32.19
C SER A 114 -11.84 -22.36 31.51
N ILE A 115 -11.60 -21.33 32.31
CA ILE A 115 -11.05 -20.04 31.83
C ILE A 115 -9.74 -20.26 31.05
N SER A 116 -8.89 -21.21 31.51
CA SER A 116 -7.65 -21.58 30.83
C SER A 116 -7.87 -22.28 29.49
N GLY A 117 -8.82 -23.21 29.42
CA GLY A 117 -9.17 -23.92 28.19
C GLY A 117 -9.77 -22.98 27.14
N GLU A 118 -10.67 -22.09 27.57
CA GLU A 118 -11.28 -21.10 26.68
C GLU A 118 -10.25 -20.07 26.17
N ARG A 119 -9.32 -19.63 27.02
CA ARG A 119 -8.22 -18.75 26.62
C ARG A 119 -7.35 -19.41 25.55
N ARG A 120 -6.94 -20.66 25.76
CA ARG A 120 -6.11 -21.40 24.80
C ARG A 120 -6.83 -21.64 23.47
N ALA A 121 -8.14 -21.96 23.53
CA ALA A 121 -8.96 -22.07 22.33
C ALA A 121 -9.06 -20.75 21.56
N LYS A 122 -9.14 -19.60 22.25
CA LYS A 122 -9.14 -18.26 21.62
C LYS A 122 -7.82 -17.95 20.93
N GLU A 123 -6.69 -18.28 21.56
CA GLU A 123 -5.36 -18.14 20.97
C GLU A 123 -5.22 -18.98 19.69
N LEU A 124 -5.59 -20.25 19.75
CA LEU A 124 -5.54 -21.16 18.60
C LEU A 124 -6.47 -20.70 17.47
N ASN A 125 -7.71 -20.32 17.80
CA ASN A 125 -8.63 -19.77 16.81
C ASN A 125 -8.08 -18.49 16.17
N LYS A 126 -7.47 -17.58 16.95
CA LYS A 126 -6.86 -16.36 16.39
C LYS A 126 -5.72 -16.70 15.44
N ALA A 127 -4.84 -17.63 15.80
CA ALA A 127 -3.73 -18.06 14.95
C ALA A 127 -4.24 -18.68 13.63
N LEU A 128 -5.23 -19.57 13.71
CA LEU A 128 -5.86 -20.20 12.53
C LEU A 128 -6.52 -19.19 11.60
N GLN A 129 -7.25 -18.21 12.15
CA GLN A 129 -7.88 -17.16 11.34
C GLN A 129 -6.85 -16.23 10.70
N ASN A 130 -5.78 -15.87 11.41
CA ASN A 130 -4.69 -15.08 10.85
C ASN A 130 -3.99 -15.82 9.70
N ASP A 131 -3.70 -17.11 9.86
CA ASP A 131 -3.04 -17.88 8.81
C ASP A 131 -3.97 -18.11 7.61
N LYS A 132 -5.29 -18.30 7.82
CA LYS A 132 -6.28 -18.29 6.74
C LYS A 132 -6.27 -16.96 5.98
N GLN A 133 -6.25 -15.83 6.71
CA GLN A 133 -6.21 -14.50 6.11
C GLN A 133 -4.93 -14.29 5.29
N ASN A 134 -3.76 -14.63 5.85
CA ASN A 134 -2.48 -14.53 5.15
C ASN A 134 -2.44 -15.41 3.89
N LEU A 135 -2.99 -16.63 3.95
CA LEU A 135 -3.06 -17.52 2.80
C LEU A 135 -4.02 -16.95 1.73
N THR A 136 -5.12 -16.33 2.15
CA THR A 136 -6.05 -15.63 1.26
C THR A 136 -5.32 -14.52 0.51
N GLU A 137 -4.61 -13.65 1.23
CA GLU A 137 -3.85 -12.53 0.65
C GLU A 137 -2.77 -13.02 -0.33
N LEU A 138 -2.03 -14.07 0.02
CA LEU A 138 -1.06 -14.69 -0.88
C LEU A 138 -1.72 -15.25 -2.15
N LEU A 139 -2.82 -15.96 -2.03
CA LEU A 139 -3.48 -16.56 -3.19
C LEU A 139 -4.15 -15.51 -4.06
N THR A 140 -4.69 -14.45 -3.46
CA THR A 140 -5.10 -13.26 -4.20
C THR A 140 -3.92 -12.75 -5.01
N ILE A 141 -2.75 -12.49 -4.40
CA ILE A 141 -1.52 -12.02 -5.08
C ILE A 141 -1.08 -12.93 -6.25
N ASN A 142 -1.38 -14.24 -6.21
CA ASN A 142 -1.01 -15.18 -7.27
C ASN A 142 -2.07 -15.36 -8.37
N ASP A 143 -3.35 -15.42 -8.01
CA ASP A 143 -4.49 -15.42 -8.94
C ASP A 143 -4.45 -14.18 -9.87
N ILE A 144 -3.84 -13.11 -9.35
CA ILE A 144 -3.46 -11.88 -10.01
C ILE A 144 -2.32 -12.01 -11.07
N LYS A 145 -1.42 -13.00 -10.95
CA LYS A 145 -0.28 -13.22 -11.87
C LYS A 145 -0.59 -14.20 -13.00
N THR A 146 -1.50 -15.15 -12.76
CA THR A 146 -1.83 -16.24 -13.68
C THR A 146 -3.09 -15.97 -14.51
N ARG A 147 -3.93 -15.02 -14.09
CA ARG A 147 -5.07 -14.56 -14.90
C ARG A 147 -4.61 -13.59 -15.98
N ARG A 148 -4.83 -13.96 -17.25
CA ARG A 148 -4.91 -13.01 -18.37
C ARG A 148 -5.80 -11.86 -17.92
N VAL A 149 -5.28 -10.62 -17.90
CA VAL A 149 -6.06 -9.42 -17.62
C VAL A 149 -7.35 -9.49 -18.48
N PRO A 150 -8.55 -9.52 -17.88
CA PRO A 150 -9.78 -9.67 -18.64
C PRO A 150 -9.87 -8.59 -19.71
N SER A 151 -10.26 -8.97 -20.92
CA SER A 151 -10.63 -8.04 -22.01
C SER A 151 -11.75 -7.05 -21.62
N GLN A 152 -12.35 -7.23 -20.44
CA GLN A 152 -13.42 -6.43 -19.90
C GLN A 152 -12.97 -5.05 -19.42
N LEU A 153 -11.70 -4.83 -19.01
CA LEU A 153 -11.26 -3.53 -18.47
C LEU A 153 -11.14 -2.40 -19.50
N LEU A 154 -11.23 -2.70 -20.79
CA LEU A 154 -11.41 -1.69 -21.82
C LEU A 154 -12.81 -1.07 -21.70
N LEU A 155 -12.87 0.18 -21.24
CA LEU A 155 -14.12 0.87 -20.96
C LEU A 155 -14.74 1.44 -22.24
N THR A 156 -15.58 0.63 -22.87
CA THR A 156 -16.47 1.09 -23.95
C THR A 156 -17.55 2.04 -23.42
N THR A 157 -18.24 2.74 -24.33
CA THR A 157 -19.43 3.56 -24.00
C THR A 157 -20.55 2.74 -23.35
N LYS A 158 -20.56 1.42 -23.54
CA LYS A 158 -21.52 0.52 -22.89
C LYS A 158 -21.22 0.29 -21.41
N ARG A 159 -20.01 0.54 -20.93
CA ARG A 159 -19.62 0.37 -19.52
C ARG A 159 -19.49 1.68 -18.78
N PHE A 160 -19.01 2.73 -19.45
CA PHE A 160 -18.96 4.08 -18.92
C PHE A 160 -19.43 5.07 -19.99
N ALA A 161 -20.50 5.80 -19.73
CA ALA A 161 -21.00 6.83 -20.64
C ALA A 161 -20.95 8.19 -19.93
N ARG A 162 -20.06 9.08 -20.39
CA ARG A 162 -19.97 10.46 -19.86
C ARG A 162 -21.23 11.22 -20.24
N TYR A 163 -21.76 12.03 -19.33
CA TYR A 163 -22.84 12.97 -19.67
C TYR A 163 -22.33 14.05 -20.62
N GLU A 164 -23.06 14.32 -21.70
CA GLU A 164 -22.66 15.34 -22.67
C GLU A 164 -22.50 16.72 -22.03
N SER A 165 -23.36 17.03 -21.05
CA SER A 165 -23.35 18.26 -20.25
C SER A 165 -22.23 18.34 -19.22
N ALA A 166 -21.56 17.23 -18.87
CA ALA A 166 -20.51 17.24 -17.86
C ALA A 166 -19.17 17.61 -18.50
N GLU A 167 -18.59 18.74 -18.14
CA GLU A 167 -17.28 19.16 -18.64
C GLU A 167 -16.15 18.26 -18.11
N TYR A 168 -14.96 18.40 -18.72
CA TYR A 168 -13.72 17.86 -18.16
C TYR A 168 -13.08 18.94 -17.30
N GLU A 169 -13.32 18.88 -15.99
CA GLU A 169 -12.73 19.82 -15.06
C GLU A 169 -11.29 19.41 -14.76
N VAL A 170 -10.33 20.31 -14.94
CA VAL A 170 -8.93 20.02 -14.65
C VAL A 170 -8.72 20.03 -13.14
N VAL A 171 -8.11 18.97 -12.60
CA VAL A 171 -7.70 18.98 -11.18
C VAL A 171 -6.62 20.05 -11.01
N PRO A 172 -6.78 21.02 -10.09
CA PRO A 172 -5.87 22.15 -9.94
C PRO A 172 -4.39 21.74 -9.85
N SER A 173 -3.53 22.51 -10.52
CA SER A 173 -2.07 22.29 -10.59
C SER A 173 -1.63 20.99 -11.27
N THR A 174 -2.53 20.34 -12.02
CA THR A 174 -2.21 19.18 -12.86
C THR A 174 -2.49 19.49 -14.33
N ASN A 175 -1.85 18.74 -15.23
CA ASN A 175 -2.13 18.79 -16.67
C ASN A 175 -2.69 17.47 -17.22
N ASN A 176 -2.82 16.46 -16.36
CA ASN A 176 -3.09 15.09 -16.74
C ASN A 176 -4.23 14.44 -15.94
N LEU A 177 -4.80 15.14 -14.95
CA LEU A 177 -5.93 14.65 -14.15
C LEU A 177 -7.17 15.51 -14.41
N PHE A 178 -8.29 14.84 -14.70
CA PHE A 178 -9.56 15.49 -15.00
C PHE A 178 -10.69 14.84 -14.22
N VAL A 179 -11.66 15.64 -13.77
CA VAL A 179 -12.91 15.18 -13.16
C VAL A 179 -14.01 15.23 -14.20
N THR A 180 -14.86 14.21 -14.23
CA THR A 180 -16.12 14.24 -15.00
C THR A 180 -17.14 13.27 -14.40
N SER A 181 -18.38 13.34 -14.87
CA SER A 181 -19.47 12.47 -14.41
C SER A 181 -20.09 11.68 -15.55
N GLY A 182 -20.61 10.50 -15.21
CA GLY A 182 -21.29 9.64 -16.17
C GLY A 182 -21.89 8.40 -15.53
N ASP A 183 -22.52 7.61 -16.38
CA ASP A 183 -23.13 6.35 -16.00
C ASP A 183 -22.13 5.20 -16.11
N TYR A 184 -21.96 4.42 -15.05
CA TYR A 184 -21.10 3.24 -15.01
C TYR A 184 -21.88 1.94 -14.74
N ARG A 185 -21.43 0.83 -15.32
CA ARG A 185 -21.84 -0.52 -14.89
C ARG A 185 -20.71 -1.53 -15.03
N ASP A 186 -20.71 -2.49 -14.10
CA ASP A 186 -19.72 -3.57 -14.04
C ASP A 186 -19.83 -4.51 -15.26
N ASP A 187 -21.04 -4.87 -15.70
CA ASP A 187 -21.25 -5.72 -16.90
C ASP A 187 -21.78 -4.89 -18.09
N PRO A 188 -21.15 -4.96 -19.29
CA PRO A 188 -21.62 -4.23 -20.48
C PRO A 188 -22.95 -4.72 -21.08
N PHE A 189 -23.54 -5.79 -20.56
CA PHE A 189 -24.80 -6.38 -21.03
C PHE A 189 -25.82 -6.52 -19.91
N GLU A 190 -25.38 -6.58 -18.64
CA GLU A 190 -26.25 -6.79 -17.48
C GLU A 190 -26.12 -5.71 -16.39
N GLY A 191 -27.15 -5.59 -15.55
CA GLY A 191 -27.17 -4.69 -14.38
C GLY A 191 -27.55 -3.23 -14.69
N PRO A 192 -27.96 -2.47 -13.65
CA PRO A 192 -28.31 -1.07 -13.79
C PRO A 192 -27.06 -0.19 -13.94
N TYR A 193 -27.19 0.89 -14.71
CA TYR A 193 -26.22 1.98 -14.65
C TYR A 193 -26.29 2.67 -13.28
N GLN A 194 -25.13 3.07 -12.79
CA GLN A 194 -24.97 3.88 -11.60
C GLN A 194 -24.27 5.18 -11.99
N GLU A 195 -24.84 6.31 -11.59
CA GLU A 195 -24.16 7.59 -11.68
C GLU A 195 -22.88 7.55 -10.85
N THR A 196 -21.78 7.99 -11.45
CA THR A 196 -20.48 8.09 -10.79
C THR A 196 -19.75 9.33 -11.27
N THR A 197 -19.05 9.97 -10.35
CA THR A 197 -17.98 10.91 -10.67
C THR A 197 -16.68 10.14 -10.78
N VAL A 198 -15.85 10.48 -11.76
CA VAL A 198 -14.59 9.80 -12.04
C VAL A 198 -13.43 10.78 -12.14
N ILE A 199 -12.25 10.29 -11.77
CA ILE A 199 -10.97 10.89 -12.13
C ILE A 199 -10.42 10.17 -13.37
N LEU A 200 -10.09 10.95 -14.38
CA LEU A 200 -9.40 10.52 -15.59
C LEU A 200 -7.94 10.92 -15.49
N GLU A 201 -7.06 9.93 -15.53
CA GLU A 201 -5.63 10.14 -15.69
C GLU A 201 -5.30 9.97 -17.17
N ARG A 202 -4.98 11.04 -17.92
CA ARG A 202 -4.79 11.09 -19.40
C ARG A 202 -3.35 11.36 -19.85
N SER A 203 -2.86 10.64 -20.88
CA SER A 203 -1.43 10.65 -21.24
C SER A 203 -1.08 12.00 -21.80
N ASN A 204 0.08 12.53 -21.42
CA ASN A 204 0.56 13.74 -22.06
C ASN A 204 0.88 13.37 -23.52
N ASN A 205 0.43 14.19 -24.47
CA ASN A 205 0.44 13.87 -25.91
C ASN A 205 1.83 13.52 -26.50
N ASN A 206 2.90 13.74 -25.74
CA ASN A 206 4.28 13.56 -26.18
C ASN A 206 4.86 12.16 -25.87
N VAL A 207 4.14 11.28 -25.15
CA VAL A 207 4.62 9.92 -24.85
C VAL A 207 3.59 8.89 -25.32
N PRO A 208 3.86 8.14 -26.40
CA PRO A 208 2.99 7.05 -26.83
C PRO A 208 2.98 5.96 -25.76
N MET A 209 1.78 5.54 -25.36
CA MET A 209 1.57 4.47 -24.40
C MET A 209 0.93 3.28 -25.10
N LEU A 210 1.50 2.09 -24.93
CA LEU A 210 0.95 0.88 -25.54
C LEU A 210 -0.30 0.45 -24.78
N GLU A 211 -1.30 -0.08 -25.50
CA GLU A 211 -2.52 -0.56 -24.88
C GLU A 211 -2.26 -1.65 -23.83
N GLU A 212 -1.33 -2.57 -24.11
CA GLU A 212 -1.01 -3.65 -23.18
C GLU A 212 -0.42 -3.14 -21.87
N GLU A 213 0.39 -2.07 -21.89
CA GLU A 213 0.92 -1.45 -20.67
C GLU A 213 -0.21 -0.85 -19.81
N LEU A 214 -1.15 -0.16 -20.46
CA LEU A 214 -2.29 0.47 -19.79
C LEU A 214 -3.25 -0.58 -19.22
N LYS A 215 -3.47 -1.65 -19.98
CA LYS A 215 -4.26 -2.82 -19.59
C LYS A 215 -3.64 -3.54 -18.39
N GLU A 216 -2.33 -3.74 -18.38
CA GLU A 216 -1.61 -4.27 -17.23
C GLU A 216 -1.84 -3.40 -16.00
N ILE A 217 -1.60 -2.09 -16.08
CA ILE A 217 -1.81 -1.17 -14.95
C ILE A 217 -3.26 -1.20 -14.46
N ALA A 218 -4.25 -1.13 -15.35
CA ALA A 218 -5.67 -1.20 -14.99
C ALA A 218 -6.04 -2.54 -14.36
N GLY A 219 -5.54 -3.66 -14.89
CA GLY A 219 -5.71 -4.99 -14.33
C GLY A 219 -5.21 -5.06 -12.90
N PHE A 220 -4.04 -4.49 -12.65
CA PHE A 220 -3.46 -4.43 -11.32
C PHE A 220 -4.32 -3.57 -10.38
N LEU A 221 -4.66 -2.34 -10.75
CA LEU A 221 -5.40 -1.43 -9.86
C LEU A 221 -6.85 -1.89 -9.60
N HIS A 222 -7.51 -2.48 -10.58
CA HIS A 222 -8.91 -2.93 -10.46
C HIS A 222 -9.04 -4.20 -9.61
N TYR A 223 -8.20 -5.21 -9.86
CA TYR A 223 -8.36 -6.52 -9.21
C TYR A 223 -7.51 -6.69 -7.95
N ARG A 224 -6.36 -5.99 -7.80
CA ARG A 224 -5.49 -6.15 -6.62
C ARG A 224 -5.95 -5.37 -5.38
N LEU A 225 -6.88 -4.43 -5.54
CA LEU A 225 -7.25 -3.46 -4.49
C LEU A 225 -8.73 -3.52 -4.07
N ARG A 226 -9.55 -4.37 -4.72
CA ARG A 226 -10.95 -4.64 -4.32
C ARG A 226 -10.96 -5.69 -3.20
N SER A 227 -10.89 -5.25 -1.94
CA SER A 227 -11.39 -6.04 -0.80
C SER A 227 -12.77 -5.50 -0.39
N PRO A 228 -13.82 -6.33 -0.35
CA PRO A 228 -15.20 -5.86 -0.12
C PRO A 228 -15.46 -5.23 1.26
N ASN A 229 -14.54 -5.36 2.22
CA ASN A 229 -14.76 -4.96 3.63
C ASN A 229 -13.87 -3.82 4.15
N THR A 230 -13.10 -3.14 3.30
CA THR A 230 -12.26 -2.01 3.73
C THR A 230 -12.42 -0.85 2.75
N LEU A 231 -13.06 0.23 3.20
CA LEU A 231 -13.08 1.52 2.51
C LEU A 231 -11.66 1.87 2.05
N SER A 232 -11.52 2.01 0.73
CA SER A 232 -10.32 1.98 -0.09
C SER A 232 -9.48 3.26 -0.01
N LYS A 233 -9.09 3.71 1.19
CA LYS A 233 -8.31 4.95 1.34
C LYS A 233 -6.88 4.72 0.80
N GLY A 234 -6.29 5.70 0.13
CA GLY A 234 -4.90 5.63 -0.39
C GLY A 234 -4.78 5.33 -1.88
N ILE A 235 -5.71 4.59 -2.48
CA ILE A 235 -5.74 4.32 -3.92
C ILE A 235 -7.20 4.33 -4.40
N LEU A 236 -7.51 5.13 -5.42
CA LEU A 236 -8.87 5.20 -5.93
C LEU A 236 -9.26 3.88 -6.62
N PRO A 237 -10.54 3.45 -6.54
CA PRO A 237 -11.05 2.31 -7.31
C PRO A 237 -10.87 2.52 -8.81
N CYS A 238 -9.97 1.75 -9.44
CA CYS A 238 -9.81 1.78 -10.89
C CYS A 238 -10.98 1.05 -11.56
N LEU A 239 -11.69 1.72 -12.47
CA LEU A 239 -12.80 1.14 -13.23
C LEU A 239 -12.30 0.44 -14.50
N GLY A 240 -11.16 0.86 -15.03
CA GLY A 240 -10.57 0.36 -16.27
C GLY A 240 -9.81 1.43 -17.03
N TYR A 241 -9.67 1.24 -18.34
CA TYR A 241 -8.90 2.12 -19.22
C TYR A 241 -9.57 2.40 -20.57
N ARG A 242 -9.10 3.43 -21.27
CA ARG A 242 -9.46 3.76 -22.66
C ARG A 242 -8.24 4.14 -23.48
N MET A 243 -8.33 3.94 -24.79
CA MET A 243 -7.31 4.38 -25.75
C MET A 243 -7.72 5.61 -26.57
N SER A 244 -9.03 5.89 -26.67
CA SER A 244 -9.58 6.99 -27.47
C SER A 244 -10.43 7.92 -26.60
N PRO A 245 -10.31 9.26 -26.73
CA PRO A 245 -9.49 9.99 -27.71
C PRO A 245 -7.99 9.99 -27.39
N ALA A 246 -7.60 9.59 -26.17
CA ALA A 246 -6.22 9.40 -25.76
C ALA A 246 -6.13 8.26 -24.72
N PRO A 247 -4.95 7.67 -24.51
CA PRO A 247 -4.74 6.70 -23.44
C PRO A 247 -5.05 7.28 -22.06
N GLU A 248 -6.02 6.69 -21.34
CA GLU A 248 -6.45 7.13 -20.02
C GLU A 248 -6.83 5.97 -19.09
N LEU A 249 -6.51 6.13 -17.79
CA LEU A 249 -7.03 5.30 -16.69
C LEU A 249 -8.24 6.03 -16.10
N ILE A 250 -9.27 5.27 -15.74
CA ILE A 250 -10.51 5.81 -15.16
C ILE A 250 -10.67 5.30 -13.75
N PHE A 251 -10.85 6.19 -12.79
CA PHE A 251 -10.99 5.89 -11.38
C PHE A 251 -12.31 6.45 -10.85
N SER A 252 -13.04 5.69 -10.04
CA SER A 252 -14.25 6.18 -9.37
C SER A 252 -13.86 7.04 -8.17
N LEU A 253 -14.51 8.20 -8.01
CA LEU A 253 -14.42 8.96 -6.77
C LEU A 253 -15.36 8.37 -5.71
N PRO A 254 -14.93 8.29 -4.44
CA PRO A 254 -15.80 7.91 -3.33
C PRO A 254 -17.05 8.81 -3.26
N LYS A 255 -18.19 8.21 -2.92
CA LYS A 255 -19.42 8.98 -2.65
C LYS A 255 -19.18 9.94 -1.48
N GLU A 256 -19.91 11.05 -1.48
CA GLU A 256 -19.83 12.10 -0.44
C GLU A 256 -18.45 12.77 -0.34
N THR A 257 -17.67 12.75 -1.42
CA THR A 257 -16.43 13.52 -1.54
C THR A 257 -16.47 14.47 -2.73
N GLU A 258 -15.82 15.61 -2.59
CA GLU A 258 -15.74 16.66 -3.60
C GLU A 258 -14.36 17.35 -3.58
N ASN A 259 -14.17 18.28 -4.52
CA ASN A 259 -12.99 19.17 -4.60
C ASN A 259 -11.63 18.43 -4.58
N PRO A 260 -11.38 17.49 -5.52
CA PRO A 260 -10.08 16.84 -5.61
C PRO A 260 -8.98 17.88 -5.79
N THR A 261 -8.06 17.94 -4.83
CA THR A 261 -6.99 18.94 -4.81
C THR A 261 -5.65 18.26 -4.54
N MET A 262 -4.61 18.66 -5.25
CA MET A 262 -3.26 18.13 -5.01
C MET A 262 -2.67 18.73 -3.75
N LEU A 263 -1.91 17.94 -2.99
CA LEU A 263 -1.21 18.38 -1.79
C LEU A 263 -0.32 19.59 -2.06
N GLN A 264 0.33 19.63 -3.23
CA GLN A 264 1.15 20.77 -3.65
C GLN A 264 0.36 22.09 -3.61
N SER A 265 -0.86 22.09 -4.17
CA SER A 265 -1.71 23.29 -4.25
C SER A 265 -2.17 23.75 -2.86
N ILE A 266 -2.46 22.79 -1.97
CA ILE A 266 -2.89 23.07 -0.59
C ILE A 266 -1.78 23.79 0.17
N ILE A 267 -0.56 23.24 0.17
CA ILE A 267 0.57 23.85 0.89
C ILE A 267 1.00 25.16 0.22
N ALA A 268 1.04 25.22 -1.12
CA ALA A 268 1.47 26.41 -1.84
C ALA A 268 0.54 27.60 -1.62
N LYS A 269 -0.77 27.39 -1.48
CA LYS A 269 -1.76 28.45 -1.22
C LYS A 269 -1.49 29.23 0.07
N ASP A 270 -0.92 28.56 1.06
CA ASP A 270 -0.67 29.10 2.39
C ASP A 270 0.63 29.92 2.51
N ASN A 271 1.44 30.00 1.44
CA ASN A 271 2.68 30.78 1.38
C ASN A 271 3.63 30.56 2.57
N GLY A 272 3.71 29.32 3.07
CA GLY A 272 4.59 28.95 4.18
C GLY A 272 4.03 29.20 5.59
N VAL A 273 2.79 29.73 5.69
CA VAL A 273 2.10 29.94 6.97
C VAL A 273 0.88 29.01 7.02
N PRO A 274 0.94 27.88 7.74
CA PRO A 274 -0.17 26.92 7.76
C PRO A 274 -1.48 27.56 8.20
N SER A 275 -2.50 27.44 7.34
CA SER A 275 -3.88 27.80 7.65
C SER A 275 -4.62 26.72 8.45
N ILE A 276 -3.99 25.55 8.61
CA ILE A 276 -4.56 24.38 9.30
C ILE A 276 -3.90 24.11 10.66
N ALA A 277 -4.62 23.41 11.52
CA ALA A 277 -4.13 23.02 12.83
C ALA A 277 -2.96 22.03 12.74
N LEU A 278 -2.13 22.00 13.79
CA LEU A 278 -1.01 21.04 13.89
C LEU A 278 -1.51 19.59 13.86
N ASP A 279 -2.62 19.28 14.54
CA ASP A 279 -3.20 17.93 14.58
C ASP A 279 -3.66 17.46 13.19
N ASP A 280 -4.14 18.37 12.35
CA ASP A 280 -4.51 18.06 10.97
C ASP A 280 -3.28 17.77 10.09
N ARG A 281 -2.15 18.43 10.34
CA ARG A 281 -0.86 18.08 9.70
C ARG A 281 -0.38 16.69 10.09
N PHE A 282 -0.49 16.32 11.37
CA PHE A 282 -0.20 14.95 11.82
C PHE A 282 -1.14 13.93 11.19
N ARG A 283 -2.44 14.25 11.12
CA ARG A 283 -3.46 13.40 10.49
C ARG A 283 -3.13 13.16 9.02
N LEU A 284 -2.85 14.22 8.26
CA LEU A 284 -2.45 14.15 6.85
C LEU A 284 -1.20 13.27 6.66
N ALA A 285 -0.16 13.49 7.45
CA ALA A 285 1.06 12.69 7.42
C ALA A 285 0.81 11.21 7.69
N ARG A 286 0.00 10.90 8.71
CA ARG A 286 -0.39 9.52 9.03
C ARG A 286 -1.16 8.88 7.88
N ARG A 287 -2.15 9.57 7.32
CA ARG A 287 -2.96 9.08 6.19
C ARG A 287 -2.13 8.85 4.94
N LEU A 288 -1.12 9.68 4.68
CA LEU A 288 -0.17 9.45 3.60
C LEU A 288 0.69 8.19 3.87
N CYS A 289 1.19 7.99 5.09
CA CYS A 289 1.92 6.77 5.44
C CYS A 289 1.06 5.52 5.26
N GLU A 290 -0.20 5.55 5.70
CA GLU A 290 -1.18 4.47 5.51
C GLU A 290 -1.43 4.20 4.01
N ALA A 291 -1.54 5.24 3.18
CA ALA A 291 -1.71 5.10 1.75
C ALA A 291 -0.51 4.38 1.12
N VAL A 292 0.71 4.81 1.43
CA VAL A 292 1.95 4.18 0.94
C VAL A 292 2.08 2.74 1.42
N LEU A 293 1.78 2.47 2.68
CA LEU A 293 1.79 1.12 3.23
C LEU A 293 0.84 0.18 2.44
N ARG A 294 -0.35 0.66 2.08
CA ARG A 294 -1.29 -0.12 1.25
C ARG A 294 -0.73 -0.43 -0.14
N VAL A 295 -0.03 0.51 -0.77
CA VAL A 295 0.67 0.26 -2.05
C VAL A 295 1.67 -0.89 -1.91
N HIS A 296 2.48 -0.84 -0.85
CA HIS A 296 3.53 -1.82 -0.61
C HIS A 296 2.98 -3.19 -0.21
N ALA A 297 1.92 -3.23 0.61
CA ALA A 297 1.19 -4.45 0.97
C ALA A 297 0.56 -5.13 -0.27
N ALA A 298 0.15 -4.36 -1.28
CA ALA A 298 -0.29 -4.87 -2.57
C ALA A 298 0.86 -5.35 -3.49
N GLY A 299 2.11 -5.32 -3.00
CA GLY A 299 3.30 -5.74 -3.73
C GLY A 299 3.76 -4.75 -4.80
N LEU A 300 3.33 -3.49 -4.71
CA LEU A 300 3.59 -2.44 -5.69
C LEU A 300 4.66 -1.48 -5.18
N VAL A 301 5.23 -0.72 -6.11
CA VAL A 301 6.06 0.45 -5.85
C VAL A 301 5.55 1.58 -6.72
N HIS A 302 5.30 2.74 -6.15
CA HIS A 302 4.66 3.87 -6.82
C HIS A 302 5.62 4.60 -7.77
N LYS A 303 6.91 4.71 -7.40
CA LYS A 303 7.99 5.30 -8.21
C LYS A 303 7.95 6.80 -8.42
N ASN A 304 6.95 7.47 -7.88
CA ASN A 304 6.68 8.88 -8.13
C ASN A 304 5.89 9.53 -7.00
N ILE A 305 6.22 9.24 -5.74
CA ILE A 305 5.54 9.86 -4.58
C ILE A 305 6.06 11.30 -4.44
N ARG A 306 5.18 12.28 -4.59
CA ARG A 306 5.48 13.72 -4.47
C ARG A 306 4.18 14.52 -4.28
N PRO A 307 4.21 15.80 -3.82
CA PRO A 307 2.99 16.56 -3.53
C PRO A 307 1.99 16.69 -4.69
N ASN A 308 2.46 16.70 -5.94
CA ASN A 308 1.62 16.74 -7.13
C ASN A 308 1.21 15.34 -7.65
N THR A 309 1.37 14.30 -6.84
CA THR A 309 0.79 12.95 -7.05
C THR A 309 0.04 12.46 -5.82
N ILE A 310 -0.16 13.35 -4.84
CA ILE A 310 -0.92 13.09 -3.62
C ILE A 310 -2.17 13.96 -3.71
N MET A 311 -3.32 13.31 -3.89
CA MET A 311 -4.61 13.97 -3.99
C MET A 311 -5.34 13.88 -2.66
N ILE A 312 -5.96 14.98 -2.26
CA ILE A 312 -6.81 15.10 -1.09
C ILE A 312 -8.24 15.34 -1.58
N LEU A 313 -9.18 14.54 -1.08
CA LEU A 313 -10.60 14.77 -1.28
C LEU A 313 -11.18 15.41 -0.02
N GLN A 314 -12.09 16.36 -0.21
CA GLN A 314 -12.84 16.96 0.88
C GLN A 314 -14.15 16.20 1.07
N PRO A 315 -14.60 15.97 2.32
CA PRO A 315 -15.95 15.51 2.54
C PRO A 315 -16.94 16.59 2.07
N VAL A 316 -18.04 16.18 1.45
CA VAL A 316 -19.14 17.11 1.12
C VAL A 316 -19.62 17.74 2.43
N GLU A 317 -19.68 19.08 2.48
CA GLU A 317 -20.09 19.80 3.68
C GLU A 317 -21.49 19.35 4.14
N LYS A 318 -21.55 18.71 5.31
CA LYS A 318 -22.81 18.44 6.02
C LYS A 318 -22.98 19.51 7.09
N ALA A 319 -24.14 20.16 7.13
CA ALA A 319 -24.42 21.38 7.90
C ALA A 319 -24.11 21.31 9.41
N ASP A 320 -23.97 20.11 9.99
CA ASP A 320 -23.87 19.89 11.44
C ASP A 320 -22.57 19.21 11.93
N GLU A 321 -21.60 18.91 11.04
CA GLU A 321 -20.33 18.28 11.45
C GLU A 321 -19.12 19.12 11.01
N ALA A 322 -18.16 19.31 11.93
CA ALA A 322 -16.86 19.89 11.56
C ALA A 322 -16.18 18.97 10.53
N PRO A 323 -15.73 19.48 9.37
CA PRO A 323 -15.16 18.65 8.33
C PRO A 323 -13.90 17.96 8.85
N LYS A 324 -13.86 16.63 8.74
CA LYS A 324 -12.65 15.84 9.00
C LYS A 324 -11.70 16.00 7.83
N LEU A 325 -10.98 17.13 7.80
CA LEU A 325 -10.00 17.42 6.77
C LEU A 325 -8.93 16.31 6.72
N PHE A 326 -8.45 16.02 5.51
CA PHE A 326 -7.32 15.11 5.26
C PHE A 326 -7.53 13.63 5.63
N ASP A 327 -8.76 13.18 5.90
CA ASP A 327 -9.03 11.75 6.09
C ASP A 327 -9.00 10.95 4.78
N ASP A 328 -9.10 11.62 3.63
CA ASP A 328 -9.24 11.04 2.30
C ASP A 328 -8.05 11.42 1.40
N VAL A 329 -6.93 10.74 1.67
CA VAL A 329 -5.65 10.88 0.93
C VAL A 329 -5.51 9.74 -0.08
N TYR A 330 -5.18 10.08 -1.32
CA TYR A 330 -5.01 9.13 -2.41
C TYR A 330 -3.72 9.41 -3.19
N LEU A 331 -3.03 8.35 -3.59
CA LEU A 331 -1.95 8.43 -4.55
C LEU A 331 -2.52 8.36 -5.98
N THR A 332 -1.95 9.15 -6.88
CA THR A 332 -2.36 9.27 -8.30
C THR A 332 -1.14 9.21 -9.22
N ASN A 333 -1.35 9.28 -10.53
CA ASN A 333 -0.28 9.17 -11.53
C ASN A 333 0.32 7.76 -11.61
N TRP A 334 -0.57 6.76 -11.64
CA TRP A 334 -0.25 5.33 -11.63
C TRP A 334 0.38 4.82 -12.92
N ARG A 335 0.56 5.63 -13.95
CA ARG A 335 1.19 5.16 -15.21
C ARG A 335 2.65 4.81 -15.12
N LEU A 336 3.35 5.34 -14.12
CA LEU A 336 4.72 4.95 -13.84
C LEU A 336 4.78 3.64 -13.03
N LEU A 337 3.62 3.09 -12.65
CA LEU A 337 3.52 1.77 -12.05
C LEU A 337 4.06 0.73 -13.03
N ARG A 338 5.18 0.13 -12.66
CA ARG A 338 5.68 -1.10 -13.29
C ARG A 338 6.08 -2.04 -12.19
N GLU A 339 6.13 -3.32 -12.51
CA GLU A 339 6.81 -4.28 -11.64
C GLU A 339 8.24 -3.83 -11.31
N VAL A 340 8.71 -4.24 -10.13
CA VAL A 340 10.06 -4.00 -9.58
C VAL A 340 11.17 -4.48 -10.55
N SER A 341 10.82 -5.36 -11.49
CA SER A 341 11.73 -6.03 -12.43
C SER A 341 11.92 -5.30 -13.78
N GLY A 342 11.10 -4.30 -14.12
CA GLY A 342 11.08 -3.69 -15.45
C GLY A 342 12.20 -2.66 -15.71
N PRO A 343 12.65 -2.47 -16.96
CA PRO A 343 13.66 -1.47 -17.31
C PRO A 343 13.20 -0.05 -16.94
N THR A 344 14.15 0.79 -16.53
CA THR A 344 13.87 2.21 -16.17
C THR A 344 13.81 3.04 -17.46
N MET A 345 12.68 3.68 -17.74
CA MET A 345 12.62 4.68 -18.82
C MET A 345 13.26 5.98 -18.35
N LYS A 346 14.17 6.53 -19.17
CA LYS A 346 14.60 7.93 -19.08
C LYS A 346 13.45 8.78 -19.59
N SER A 347 12.72 9.48 -18.71
CA SER A 347 11.73 10.47 -19.13
C SER A 347 12.43 11.83 -19.27
N GLY A 348 12.37 12.43 -20.45
CA GLY A 348 12.91 13.76 -20.74
C GLY A 348 11.88 14.85 -20.42
N GLY A 349 12.18 15.65 -19.40
CA GLY A 349 11.44 16.81 -18.88
C GLY A 349 12.27 17.44 -17.75
N ILE A 350 11.85 18.56 -17.13
CA ILE A 350 12.59 19.27 -16.06
C ILE A 350 12.96 18.30 -14.93
N GLN A 351 14.14 17.68 -15.05
CA GLN A 351 14.46 16.44 -14.35
C GLN A 351 14.63 16.67 -12.85
N TRP A 352 15.16 17.84 -12.50
CA TRP A 352 15.53 18.18 -11.12
C TRP A 352 14.34 18.38 -10.19
N THR A 353 13.20 18.89 -10.68
CA THR A 353 12.02 19.16 -9.84
C THR A 353 11.38 17.87 -9.35
N GLU A 354 11.49 16.80 -10.14
CA GLU A 354 11.09 15.44 -9.74
C GLU A 354 12.20 14.74 -8.96
N ASP A 355 13.45 14.92 -9.38
CA ASP A 355 14.61 14.25 -8.78
C ASP A 355 14.84 14.66 -7.33
N ILE A 356 14.43 15.86 -6.88
CA ILE A 356 14.50 16.24 -5.45
C ILE A 356 13.80 15.22 -4.54
N TYR A 357 12.72 14.60 -5.00
CA TYR A 357 11.98 13.58 -4.26
C TYR A 357 12.53 12.17 -4.47
N ARG A 358 13.44 11.98 -5.42
CA ARG A 358 13.95 10.67 -5.81
C ARG A 358 15.22 10.34 -5.03
N HIS A 359 15.36 9.08 -4.60
CA HIS A 359 16.57 8.64 -3.88
C HIS A 359 17.85 8.88 -4.72
N PRO A 360 18.99 9.27 -4.11
CA PRO A 360 20.23 9.55 -4.83
C PRO A 360 20.71 8.44 -5.77
N GLY A 361 20.59 7.17 -5.37
CA GLY A 361 20.95 5.99 -6.19
C GLY A 361 20.09 5.79 -7.45
N ARG A 362 19.09 6.65 -7.68
CA ARG A 362 18.15 6.60 -8.80
C ARG A 362 18.20 7.83 -9.70
N GLN A 363 19.11 8.76 -9.44
CA GLN A 363 19.30 9.97 -10.23
C GLN A 363 20.54 9.85 -11.12
N GLY A 364 20.58 10.62 -12.21
CA GLY A 364 21.71 10.67 -13.16
C GLY A 364 21.76 9.51 -14.16
N ASP A 365 22.85 9.45 -14.93
CA ASP A 365 22.98 8.55 -16.09
C ASP A 365 23.28 7.08 -15.73
N HIS A 366 23.74 6.83 -14.49
CA HIS A 366 24.13 5.50 -14.02
C HIS A 366 23.14 5.01 -12.96
N ILE A 367 21.93 4.66 -13.40
CA ILE A 367 20.91 4.06 -12.53
C ILE A 367 21.38 2.65 -12.15
N GLN A 368 22.03 2.51 -10.99
CA GLN A 368 22.74 1.28 -10.63
C GLN A 368 21.84 0.18 -10.06
N GLU A 369 20.61 0.50 -9.63
CA GLU A 369 19.79 -0.42 -8.83
C GLU A 369 18.44 -0.75 -9.47
N ARG A 370 17.81 -1.87 -9.09
CA ARG A 370 16.39 -2.12 -9.38
C ARG A 370 15.52 -1.33 -8.40
N TYR A 371 14.35 -0.86 -8.84
CA TYR A 371 13.45 -0.10 -7.97
C TYR A 371 12.92 -1.02 -6.84
N ASN A 372 12.94 -0.56 -5.59
CA ASN A 372 12.45 -1.31 -4.41
C ASN A 372 11.60 -0.39 -3.50
N VAL A 373 11.02 -0.95 -2.43
CA VAL A 373 10.15 -0.22 -1.49
C VAL A 373 10.88 0.94 -0.81
N GLY A 374 12.16 0.78 -0.49
CA GLY A 374 12.98 1.82 0.13
C GLY A 374 13.09 3.13 -0.69
N HIS A 375 12.93 3.05 -2.01
CA HIS A 375 12.92 4.24 -2.86
C HIS A 375 11.64 5.07 -2.70
N ASP A 376 10.48 4.41 -2.58
CA ASP A 376 9.22 5.08 -2.26
C ASP A 376 9.27 5.67 -0.85
N ILE A 377 9.86 4.95 0.11
CA ILE A 377 10.06 5.42 1.49
C ILE A 377 10.89 6.71 1.53
N TYR A 378 11.97 6.80 0.73
CA TYR A 378 12.73 8.04 0.62
C TYR A 378 11.86 9.20 0.13
N SER A 379 11.10 8.97 -0.95
CA SER A 379 10.18 9.97 -1.52
C SER A 379 9.07 10.39 -0.54
N LEU A 380 8.55 9.44 0.23
CA LEU A 380 7.65 9.71 1.34
C LEU A 380 8.31 10.60 2.39
N GLY A 381 9.57 10.34 2.77
CA GLY A 381 10.33 11.18 3.69
C GLY A 381 10.39 12.64 3.25
N ALA A 382 10.64 12.89 1.95
CA ALA A 382 10.61 14.24 1.39
C ALA A 382 9.21 14.89 1.47
N CYS A 383 8.14 14.15 1.19
CA CYS A 383 6.77 14.68 1.32
C CYS A 383 6.38 14.96 2.78
N LEU A 384 6.78 14.08 3.71
CA LEU A 384 6.54 14.28 5.14
C LEU A 384 7.30 15.50 5.66
N LEU A 385 8.48 15.79 5.12
CA LEU A 385 9.22 17.02 5.42
C LEU A 385 8.43 18.26 5.00
N GLU A 386 7.87 18.28 3.78
CA GLU A 386 7.04 19.40 3.29
C GLU A 386 5.77 19.57 4.12
N ILE A 387 5.08 18.49 4.46
CA ILE A 387 3.90 18.54 5.36
C ILE A 387 4.29 19.12 6.72
N GLY A 388 5.46 18.72 7.26
CA GLY A 388 5.88 19.16 8.57
C GLY A 388 6.36 20.61 8.63
N LEU A 389 7.08 21.06 7.61
CA LEU A 389 7.51 22.46 7.47
C LEU A 389 6.38 23.35 6.93
N TRP A 390 5.37 22.75 6.30
CA TRP A 390 4.31 23.40 5.53
C TRP A 390 4.86 24.34 4.44
N ASP A 391 5.88 23.85 3.74
CA ASP A 391 6.58 24.56 2.67
C ASP A 391 6.92 23.58 1.56
N VAL A 392 6.43 23.83 0.35
CA VAL A 392 6.74 22.99 -0.82
C VAL A 392 8.18 23.22 -1.26
N LEU A 393 8.96 22.14 -1.45
CA LEU A 393 10.37 22.18 -1.84
C LEU A 393 10.56 22.79 -3.22
N VAL A 394 9.59 22.61 -4.11
CA VAL A 394 9.57 23.17 -5.47
C VAL A 394 8.32 24.03 -5.65
N LYS A 395 8.53 25.32 -5.91
CA LYS A 395 7.50 26.33 -6.19
C LYS A 395 7.58 26.76 -7.64
N ILE A 396 6.45 27.16 -8.21
CA ILE A 396 6.43 27.86 -9.50
C ILE A 396 6.51 29.36 -9.20
N SER A 397 7.51 30.03 -9.77
CA SER A 397 7.64 31.48 -9.62
C SER A 397 6.49 32.19 -10.33
N PRO A 398 5.77 33.11 -9.67
CA PRO A 398 4.69 33.87 -10.30
C PRO A 398 5.20 34.85 -11.37
N ASP A 399 6.49 35.18 -11.37
CA ASP A 399 7.06 36.18 -12.28
C ASP A 399 7.37 35.63 -13.67
N ASN A 400 7.70 34.33 -13.78
CA ASN A 400 8.21 33.74 -15.02
C ASN A 400 7.81 32.28 -15.24
N ASP A 401 6.91 31.74 -14.41
CA ASP A 401 6.44 30.36 -14.42
C ASP A 401 7.57 29.30 -14.36
N GLN A 402 8.77 29.70 -13.93
CA GLN A 402 9.90 28.77 -13.78
C GLN A 402 9.87 28.12 -12.39
N PRO A 403 10.21 26.83 -12.30
CA PRO A 403 10.36 26.19 -11.01
C PRO A 403 11.55 26.75 -10.25
N GLN A 404 11.36 26.99 -8.96
CA GLN A 404 12.37 27.42 -8.00
C GLN A 404 12.27 26.56 -6.74
N VAL A 405 13.38 26.41 -6.02
CA VAL A 405 13.36 25.77 -4.71
C VAL A 405 12.76 26.70 -3.66
N SER A 406 12.25 26.13 -2.58
CA SER A 406 11.73 26.89 -1.44
C SER A 406 12.82 27.72 -0.74
N GLU A 407 12.43 28.77 -0.02
CA GLU A 407 13.36 29.61 0.74
C GLU A 407 14.06 28.81 1.85
N LEU A 408 13.34 27.88 2.51
CA LEU A 408 13.94 26.99 3.50
C LEU A 408 15.00 26.08 2.86
N PHE A 409 14.72 25.53 1.68
CA PHE A 409 15.69 24.74 0.94
C PHE A 409 16.91 25.56 0.54
N ARG A 410 16.70 26.77 0.01
CA ARG A 410 17.78 27.71 -0.39
C ARG A 410 18.66 28.09 0.79
N SER A 411 18.06 28.46 1.92
CA SER A 411 18.75 28.74 3.18
C SER A 411 19.60 27.56 3.66
N ALA A 412 19.05 26.34 3.64
CA ALA A 412 19.77 25.12 4.03
C ALA A 412 20.86 24.72 3.02
N ALA A 413 20.79 25.17 1.77
CA ALA A 413 21.84 24.97 0.79
C ALA A 413 23.11 25.81 1.08
N LYS A 414 23.01 26.87 1.92
CA LYS A 414 24.11 27.73 2.37
C LYS A 414 24.91 28.33 1.21
N VAL A 415 24.19 28.83 0.21
CA VAL A 415 24.76 29.37 -1.03
C VAL A 415 24.81 30.90 -1.08
N ASP A 416 24.20 31.59 -0.12
CA ASP A 416 24.01 33.05 -0.16
C ASP A 416 25.31 33.85 -0.10
N ASP A 417 26.32 33.35 0.60
CA ASP A 417 27.63 33.99 0.72
C ASP A 417 28.56 33.70 -0.48
N GLN A 418 28.10 32.94 -1.48
CA GLN A 418 28.89 32.63 -2.68
C GLN A 418 28.90 33.79 -3.66
N SER A 419 29.96 33.89 -4.48
CA SER A 419 30.08 34.94 -5.50
C SER A 419 28.96 34.91 -6.55
N ASP A 420 28.42 33.72 -6.82
CA ASP A 420 27.23 33.49 -7.64
C ASP A 420 26.33 32.47 -6.93
N PRO A 421 25.40 32.94 -6.08
CA PRO A 421 24.51 32.07 -5.30
C PRO A 421 23.64 31.16 -6.17
N GLU A 422 23.21 31.63 -7.35
CA GLU A 422 22.33 30.89 -8.24
C GLU A 422 23.08 29.78 -8.99
N ALA A 423 24.32 30.03 -9.42
CA ALA A 423 25.17 28.96 -9.96
C ALA A 423 25.52 27.93 -8.88
N ALA A 424 25.84 28.37 -7.66
CA ALA A 424 26.12 27.48 -6.53
C ALA A 424 24.91 26.61 -6.18
N LEU A 425 23.71 27.19 -6.18
CA LEU A 425 22.46 26.47 -5.94
C LEU A 425 22.20 25.42 -7.02
N ARG A 426 22.35 25.78 -8.30
CA ARG A 426 22.22 24.82 -9.42
C ARG A 426 23.22 23.67 -9.29
N ALA A 427 24.46 23.94 -8.86
CA ALA A 427 25.48 22.92 -8.64
C ALA A 427 25.19 22.02 -7.42
N LYS A 428 24.47 22.51 -6.41
CA LYS A 428 23.95 21.70 -5.30
C LYS A 428 22.79 20.81 -5.75
N ILE A 429 21.82 21.37 -6.47
CA ILE A 429 20.64 20.64 -6.97
C ILE A 429 21.04 19.54 -7.96
N SER A 430 22.07 19.76 -8.79
CA SER A 430 22.54 18.76 -9.75
C SER A 430 23.25 17.56 -9.12
N ARG A 431 23.60 17.63 -7.82
CA ARG A 431 24.28 16.55 -7.09
C ARG A 431 23.28 15.85 -6.15
N PRO A 432 22.86 14.61 -6.44
CA PRO A 432 21.83 13.93 -5.67
C PRO A 432 22.13 13.81 -4.16
N THR A 433 23.40 13.58 -3.82
CA THR A 433 23.84 13.49 -2.42
C THR A 433 23.74 14.84 -1.69
N ASP A 434 24.02 15.96 -2.37
CA ASP A 434 23.85 17.28 -1.78
C ASP A 434 22.38 17.58 -1.49
N VAL A 435 21.49 17.25 -2.43
CA VAL A 435 20.04 17.37 -2.23
C VAL A 435 19.60 16.58 -0.98
N LYS A 436 19.99 15.31 -0.89
CA LYS A 436 19.69 14.48 0.30
C LYS A 436 20.21 15.10 1.59
N ASN A 437 21.43 15.64 1.59
CA ASN A 437 22.02 16.28 2.77
C ASN A 437 21.23 17.54 3.19
N ILE A 438 20.77 18.35 2.23
CA ILE A 438 19.92 19.51 2.50
C ILE A 438 18.60 19.08 3.14
N LEU A 439 17.94 18.04 2.61
CA LEU A 439 16.69 17.50 3.20
C LEU A 439 16.90 16.98 4.63
N LEU A 440 18.03 16.30 4.88
CA LEU A 440 18.40 15.83 6.21
C LEU A 440 18.65 16.99 7.18
N GLU A 441 19.35 18.04 6.75
CA GLU A 441 19.58 19.24 7.55
C GLU A 441 18.25 19.89 7.95
N LEU A 442 17.34 20.09 6.99
CA LEU A 442 15.99 20.61 7.27
C LEU A 442 15.22 19.72 8.26
N ALA A 443 15.25 18.40 8.07
CA ALA A 443 14.58 17.45 8.93
C ALA A 443 15.15 17.42 10.36
N GLN A 444 16.45 17.69 10.54
CA GLN A 444 17.13 17.66 11.83
C GLN A 444 17.10 19.00 12.56
N GLU A 445 17.21 20.11 11.84
CA GLU A 445 17.41 21.44 12.43
C GLU A 445 16.15 22.30 12.48
N LYS A 446 15.22 22.14 11.53
CA LYS A 446 14.03 23.02 11.38
C LYS A 446 12.72 22.31 11.71
N LEU A 447 12.62 21.04 11.34
CA LEU A 447 11.40 20.25 11.54
C LEU A 447 11.06 19.98 13.03
N PRO A 448 12.02 19.76 13.97
CA PRO A 448 11.68 19.52 15.37
C PRO A 448 10.91 20.66 16.05
N GLN A 449 11.17 21.92 15.69
CA GLN A 449 10.45 23.07 16.24
C GLN A 449 9.04 23.21 15.68
N LYS A 450 8.73 22.55 14.55
CA LYS A 450 7.43 22.62 13.86
C LYS A 450 6.51 21.43 14.15
N MET A 451 7.07 20.23 14.29
CA MET A 451 6.34 18.96 14.43
C MET A 451 6.84 18.09 15.60
N GLY A 452 7.82 18.56 16.38
CA GLY A 452 8.40 17.78 17.46
C GLY A 452 9.44 16.74 17.01
N ARG A 453 10.15 16.17 17.99
CA ARG A 453 11.28 15.26 17.76
C ARG A 453 10.86 13.89 17.24
N GLY A 454 9.67 13.40 17.59
CA GLY A 454 9.14 12.13 17.09
C GLY A 454 8.99 12.15 15.57
N TYR A 455 8.24 13.14 15.07
CA TYR A 455 8.02 13.33 13.63
C TYR A 455 9.34 13.56 12.86
N SER A 456 10.25 14.38 13.41
CA SER A 456 11.57 14.60 12.81
C SER A 456 12.37 13.30 12.67
N ARG A 457 12.38 12.43 13.69
CA ARG A 457 13.05 11.13 13.62
C ARG A 457 12.44 10.20 12.56
N LEU A 458 11.12 10.19 12.41
CA LEU A 458 10.43 9.45 11.33
C LEU A 458 10.91 9.92 9.94
N VAL A 459 10.93 11.23 9.70
CA VAL A 459 11.38 11.80 8.42
C VAL A 459 12.83 11.44 8.14
N VAL A 460 13.72 11.56 9.13
CA VAL A 460 15.12 11.18 8.99
C VAL A 460 15.28 9.68 8.72
N ALA A 461 14.51 8.83 9.41
CA ALA A 461 14.52 7.39 9.19
C ALA A 461 14.13 7.05 7.74
N CYS A 462 13.09 7.68 7.20
CA CYS A 462 12.68 7.50 5.81
C CYS A 462 13.76 7.96 4.81
N LEU A 463 14.35 9.15 4.99
CA LEU A 463 15.40 9.67 4.11
C LEU A 463 16.70 8.85 4.16
N LYS A 464 16.95 8.12 5.25
CA LYS A 464 18.09 7.21 5.43
C LYS A 464 17.74 5.73 5.25
N GLY A 465 16.53 5.40 4.79
CA GLY A 465 16.04 4.01 4.79
C GLY A 465 16.94 3.03 4.03
N LEU A 466 17.57 3.49 2.94
CA LEU A 466 18.49 2.73 2.10
C LEU A 466 19.98 2.94 2.43
N ASP A 467 20.30 3.72 3.46
CA ASP A 467 21.69 3.93 3.88
C ASP A 467 22.27 2.73 4.64
N ASN A 468 23.57 2.79 4.90
CA ASN A 468 24.26 1.87 5.78
C ASN A 468 25.08 2.65 6.84
N PRO A 469 24.69 2.63 8.13
CA PRO A 469 23.51 1.94 8.67
C PRO A 469 22.19 2.54 8.20
N SER A 470 21.14 1.73 8.18
CA SER A 470 19.81 2.14 7.74
C SER A 470 19.14 3.06 8.76
N GLY A 471 18.28 3.97 8.28
CA GLY A 471 17.38 4.76 9.12
C GLY A 471 16.42 3.93 9.99
N PHE A 472 16.24 2.65 9.68
CA PHE A 472 15.45 1.68 10.44
C PHE A 472 16.26 0.93 11.52
N GLY A 473 17.56 1.24 11.66
CA GLY A 473 18.47 0.62 12.62
C GLY A 473 19.59 -0.18 11.97
N ASP A 474 20.67 -0.42 12.73
CA ASP A 474 21.93 -1.00 12.23
C ASP A 474 21.78 -2.42 11.67
N ASN A 475 20.77 -3.17 12.13
CA ASN A 475 20.50 -4.54 11.71
C ASN A 475 19.53 -4.63 10.51
N VAL A 476 18.99 -3.51 10.04
CA VAL A 476 18.05 -3.47 8.93
C VAL A 476 18.80 -3.14 7.65
N ASN A 477 18.66 -4.00 6.64
CA ASN A 477 19.17 -3.72 5.31
C ASN A 477 18.07 -4.01 4.28
N LEU A 478 17.32 -2.96 3.92
CA LEU A 478 16.22 -3.07 2.97
C LEU A 478 16.64 -3.61 1.60
N VAL A 479 17.88 -3.37 1.17
CA VAL A 479 18.39 -3.86 -0.13
C VAL A 479 18.52 -5.40 -0.14
N LYS A 480 18.78 -6.01 1.03
CA LYS A 480 18.89 -7.47 1.18
C LYS A 480 17.56 -8.17 1.47
N MET A 481 16.54 -7.42 1.86
CA MET A 481 15.22 -7.95 2.22
C MET A 481 14.36 -8.17 0.97
N ASN A 482 13.45 -9.15 1.04
CA ASN A 482 12.40 -9.29 0.04
C ASN A 482 11.30 -8.23 0.23
N LYS A 483 10.38 -8.09 -0.73
CA LYS A 483 9.37 -7.02 -0.73
C LYS A 483 8.43 -7.07 0.48
N VAL A 484 8.07 -8.26 0.92
CA VAL A 484 7.15 -8.46 2.06
C VAL A 484 7.85 -8.02 3.34
N GLU A 485 9.10 -8.44 3.53
CA GLU A 485 9.94 -8.03 4.66
C GLU A 485 10.12 -6.50 4.70
N GLN A 486 10.40 -5.87 3.56
CA GLN A 486 10.51 -4.41 3.46
C GLN A 486 9.21 -3.70 3.89
N GLY A 487 8.06 -4.23 3.48
CA GLY A 487 6.74 -3.71 3.86
C GLY A 487 6.47 -3.83 5.37
N VAL A 488 6.77 -4.98 5.97
CA VAL A 488 6.58 -5.21 7.42
C VAL A 488 7.46 -4.28 8.25
N VAL A 489 8.74 -4.14 7.91
CA VAL A 489 9.66 -3.23 8.62
C VAL A 489 9.17 -1.78 8.55
N PHE A 490 8.65 -1.37 7.38
CA PHE A 490 8.10 -0.04 7.22
C PHE A 490 6.80 0.15 8.03
N GLU A 491 5.92 -0.84 8.06
CA GLU A 491 4.72 -0.84 8.91
C GLU A 491 5.06 -0.68 10.39
N GLU A 492 5.99 -1.49 10.89
CA GLU A 492 6.46 -1.43 12.28
C GLU A 492 7.03 -0.06 12.62
N LEU A 493 7.81 0.55 11.71
CA LEU A 493 8.31 1.91 11.89
C LEU A 493 7.14 2.89 12.01
N VAL A 494 6.24 2.93 11.03
CA VAL A 494 5.09 3.86 11.02
C VAL A 494 4.27 3.71 12.29
N LEU A 495 3.94 2.47 12.68
CA LEU A 495 3.20 2.20 13.91
C LEU A 495 3.94 2.77 15.13
N SER A 496 5.24 2.52 15.28
CA SER A 496 6.01 3.01 16.44
C SER A 496 5.93 4.53 16.63
N TYR A 497 5.85 5.32 15.56
CA TYR A 497 5.79 6.78 15.66
C TYR A 497 4.38 7.34 15.84
N PHE A 498 3.34 6.61 15.41
CA PHE A 498 1.96 7.07 15.50
C PHE A 498 1.18 6.46 16.67
N THR A 499 1.64 5.37 17.29
CA THR A 499 1.08 4.84 18.55
C THR A 499 1.65 5.52 19.78
N ASP A 500 2.93 5.90 19.78
CA ASP A 500 3.59 6.58 20.91
C ASP A 500 3.12 8.03 21.11
N ALA A 501 2.34 8.59 20.16
CA ALA A 501 1.76 9.93 20.26
C ALA A 501 0.43 9.98 21.05
N LEU A 502 -0.08 8.83 21.51
CA LEU A 502 -1.33 8.70 22.28
C LEU A 502 -1.11 8.34 23.76
N THR A 503 0.15 8.33 24.22
CA THR A 503 0.56 8.18 25.63
C THR A 503 1.46 9.34 26.01
#